data_AF-A0A355UQC8-F1
#
_entry.id   AF-A0A355UQC8-F1
#
_cell.length_a   1.000
_cell.length_b   1.000
_cell.length_c   1.000
_cell.angle_alpha   90.00
_cell.angle_beta   90.00
_cell.angle_gamma   90.00
#
_symmetry.space_group_name_H-M   'P 1'
#
loop_
_entity.id
_entity.type
_entity.pdbx_description
1 polymer ?
#
loop_
_entity_poly.entity_id
_entity_poly.type
_entity_poly.pdbx_seq_one_letter_code
_entity_poly.pdbx_strand_id
1 'polypeptide(L)'
;MAEAALKINKGDSVAIAFVAETTGLLGAALKSSPNHSESQDIFEYPGVRQWLSFYPERAHPRSLCLVVGIATKKSDSNILSEFLRPLGGDTFGHFHAAAFPYRPLSREITGLTETISSLFEKEKPLGILHLIRDAQLGESEFERGLVWVGKITSIERENSR
;
A
#
# COMPACT_ATOMS: atom_id res chain seq x y z
N MET A 1 8.59 -4.23 -7.45
CA MET A 1 7.27 -4.77 -7.91
C MET A 1 6.55 -3.81 -8.88
N ALA A 2 6.29 -2.55 -8.48
CA ALA A 2 5.52 -1.59 -9.27
C ALA A 2 5.99 -1.40 -10.73
N GLU A 3 7.31 -1.30 -10.95
CA GLU A 3 7.90 -1.22 -12.29
C GLU A 3 7.56 -2.43 -13.17
N ALA A 4 7.57 -3.64 -12.61
CA ALA A 4 7.23 -4.86 -13.33
C ALA A 4 5.75 -4.85 -13.75
N ALA A 5 4.86 -4.43 -12.84
CA ALA A 5 3.44 -4.29 -13.14
C ALA A 5 3.18 -3.27 -14.26
N LEU A 6 3.86 -2.12 -14.23
CA LEU A 6 3.79 -1.12 -15.30
C LEU A 6 4.27 -1.65 -16.65
N LYS A 7 5.34 -2.45 -16.66
CA LYS A 7 5.88 -3.08 -17.89
C LYS A 7 4.90 -4.11 -18.46
N ILE A 8 4.30 -4.97 -17.62
CA ILE A 8 3.33 -5.99 -18.05
C ILE A 8 2.06 -5.33 -18.61
N ASN A 9 1.57 -4.28 -17.95
CA ASN A 9 0.30 -3.65 -18.29
C ASN A 9 0.37 -2.72 -19.53
N LYS A 10 1.58 -2.41 -20.03
CA LYS A 10 1.83 -1.52 -21.20
C LYS A 10 1.11 -0.15 -21.12
N GLY A 11 0.76 0.30 -19.91
CA GLY A 11 0.11 1.59 -19.67
C GLY A 11 1.01 2.52 -18.87
N ASP A 12 0.52 3.75 -18.67
CA ASP A 12 1.22 4.76 -17.86
C ASP A 12 0.81 4.71 -16.39
N SER A 13 -0.33 4.10 -16.08
CA SER A 13 -0.81 3.91 -14.71
C SER A 13 -1.39 2.50 -14.54
N VAL A 14 -1.24 1.96 -13.34
CA VAL A 14 -1.65 0.60 -13.00
C VAL A 14 -2.14 0.52 -11.57
N ALA A 15 -3.24 -0.19 -11.36
CA ALA A 15 -3.71 -0.60 -10.04
C ALA A 15 -3.09 -1.95 -9.70
N ILE A 16 -2.60 -2.10 -8.48
CA ILE A 16 -1.96 -3.33 -8.04
C ILE A 16 -2.54 -3.73 -6.70
N ALA A 17 -2.93 -5.00 -6.61
CA ALA A 17 -3.25 -5.65 -5.36
C ALA A 17 -2.43 -6.93 -5.27
N PHE A 18 -1.86 -7.24 -4.12
CA PHE A 18 -1.16 -8.49 -3.92
C PHE A 18 -1.24 -8.98 -2.49
N VAL A 19 -1.19 -10.29 -2.33
CA VAL A 19 -1.04 -10.94 -1.03
C VAL A 19 0.29 -11.65 -1.03
N ALA A 20 1.16 -11.32 -0.07
CA ALA A 20 2.51 -11.87 -0.01
C ALA A 20 3.00 -12.07 1.43
N GLU A 21 3.93 -13.00 1.58
CA GLU A 21 4.80 -13.09 2.77
C GLU A 21 5.77 -11.90 2.76
N THR A 22 6.02 -11.32 3.95
CA THR A 22 6.91 -10.18 4.11
C THR A 22 7.97 -10.43 5.19
N THR A 23 9.21 -10.03 4.89
CA THR A 23 10.30 -9.93 5.88
C THR A 23 10.18 -8.66 6.72
N GLY A 24 9.34 -7.72 6.29
CA GLY A 24 8.84 -6.59 7.06
C GLY A 24 8.51 -5.37 6.21
N LEU A 25 7.58 -4.58 6.71
CA LEU A 25 6.98 -3.42 6.05
C LEU A 25 7.61 -2.12 6.54
N LEU A 26 7.95 -1.23 5.63
CA LEU A 26 8.39 0.13 5.93
C LEU A 26 7.25 1.11 5.61
N GLY A 27 6.91 1.98 6.57
CA GLY A 27 5.80 2.89 6.38
C GLY A 27 5.37 3.66 7.61
N ALA A 28 4.19 4.27 7.50
CA ALA A 28 3.52 4.97 8.58
C ALA A 28 2.12 4.39 8.81
N ALA A 29 1.69 4.27 10.05
CA ALA A 29 0.34 3.88 10.42
C ALA A 29 -0.38 5.04 11.11
N LEU A 30 -1.70 5.10 10.94
CA LEU A 30 -2.55 5.94 11.75
C LEU A 30 -2.71 5.31 13.14
N LYS A 31 -2.53 6.12 14.19
CA LYS A 31 -2.78 5.74 15.58
C LYS A 31 -4.26 5.76 15.94
N SER A 32 -5.06 6.52 15.20
CA SER A 32 -6.51 6.64 15.39
C SER A 32 -7.22 6.92 14.08
N SER A 33 -8.52 6.61 14.02
CA SER A 33 -9.35 6.83 12.84
C SER A 33 -9.44 8.33 12.51
N PRO A 34 -9.19 8.75 11.25
CA PRO A 34 -9.31 10.15 10.84
C PRO A 34 -10.70 10.75 11.12
N ASN A 35 -11.75 9.92 11.24
CA ASN A 35 -13.10 10.38 11.56
C ASN A 35 -13.25 10.94 12.99
N HIS A 36 -12.25 10.78 13.86
CA HIS A 36 -12.27 11.33 15.23
C HIS A 36 -11.64 12.73 15.34
N SER A 37 -11.14 13.33 14.26
CA SER A 37 -10.50 14.65 14.34
C SER A 37 -11.52 15.79 14.30
N GLU A 38 -12.07 16.14 15.46
CA GLU A 38 -12.64 17.48 15.65
C GLU A 38 -11.49 18.49 15.72
N SER A 39 -11.26 19.21 14.62
CA SER A 39 -10.59 20.53 14.56
C SER A 39 -9.04 20.68 14.60
N GLN A 40 -8.22 19.61 14.64
CA GLN A 40 -6.75 19.79 14.56
C GLN A 40 -6.15 19.23 13.25
N ASP A 41 -5.27 20.01 12.62
CA ASP A 41 -4.50 19.58 11.46
C ASP A 41 -3.57 18.42 11.87
N ILE A 42 -3.87 17.23 11.36
CA ILE A 42 -3.15 15.98 11.67
C ILE A 42 -1.72 15.98 11.11
N PHE A 43 -1.39 16.88 10.19
CA PHE A 43 -0.08 16.97 9.56
C PHE A 43 0.83 18.01 10.21
N GLU A 44 0.30 18.90 11.05
CA GLU A 44 1.09 19.88 11.79
C GLU A 44 1.56 19.35 13.15
N TYR A 45 2.64 19.94 13.70
CA TYR A 45 3.06 19.64 15.06
C TYR A 45 2.11 20.31 16.07
N PRO A 46 1.66 19.61 17.13
CA PRO A 46 2.04 18.27 17.57
C PRO A 46 1.20 17.11 17.00
N GLY A 47 0.15 17.42 16.22
CA GLY A 47 -0.81 16.46 15.65
C GLY A 47 -0.15 15.30 14.92
N VAL A 48 0.87 15.55 14.10
CA VAL A 48 1.60 14.51 13.36
C VAL A 48 2.14 13.39 14.27
N ARG A 49 2.64 13.71 15.47
CA ARG A 49 3.14 12.71 16.43
C ARG A 49 2.02 11.97 17.16
N GLN A 50 0.86 12.60 17.32
CA GLN A 50 -0.29 12.02 18.00
C GLN A 50 -1.10 11.09 17.09
N TRP A 51 -1.13 11.41 15.79
CA TRP A 51 -1.96 10.71 14.81
C TRP A 51 -1.20 9.71 13.96
N LEU A 52 0.11 9.88 13.78
CA LEU A 52 0.92 8.98 12.97
C LEU A 52 1.99 8.26 13.80
N SER A 53 2.13 6.97 13.54
CA SER A 53 3.29 6.16 13.90
C SER A 53 4.14 6.00 12.65
N PHE A 54 5.36 6.54 12.66
CA PHE A 54 6.37 6.16 11.69
C PHE A 54 7.13 4.96 12.22
N TYR A 55 7.35 3.96 11.38
CA TYR A 55 8.14 2.80 11.74
C TYR A 55 9.57 3.01 11.23
N PRO A 56 10.52 3.39 12.12
CA PRO A 56 11.93 3.57 11.74
C PRO A 56 12.63 2.23 11.47
N GLU A 57 12.00 1.12 11.87
CA GLU A 57 12.41 -0.24 11.58
C GLU A 57 11.29 -0.96 10.80
N ARG A 58 11.62 -2.08 10.18
CA ARG A 58 10.63 -2.88 9.45
C ARG A 58 9.59 -3.46 10.40
N ALA A 59 8.34 -3.06 10.22
CA ALA A 59 7.19 -3.54 10.99
C ALA A 59 6.71 -4.90 10.51
N HIS A 60 6.06 -5.66 11.40
CA HIS A 60 5.41 -6.93 11.09
C HIS A 60 6.28 -7.94 10.31
N PRO A 61 7.51 -8.25 10.77
CA PRO A 61 8.32 -9.27 10.12
C PRO A 61 7.67 -10.65 10.25
N ARG A 62 7.92 -11.54 9.27
CA ARG A 62 7.37 -12.92 9.24
C ARG A 62 5.85 -12.90 9.33
N SER A 63 5.22 -12.03 8.55
CA SER A 63 3.77 -11.91 8.47
C SER A 63 3.30 -12.14 7.04
N LEU A 64 1.98 -12.25 6.88
CA LEU A 64 1.35 -12.08 5.57
C LEU A 64 0.93 -10.61 5.43
N CYS A 65 0.89 -10.08 4.22
CA CYS A 65 0.33 -8.76 3.96
C CYS A 65 -0.57 -8.76 2.73
N LEU A 66 -1.69 -8.05 2.81
CA LEU A 66 -2.43 -7.57 1.66
C LEU A 66 -1.95 -6.16 1.37
N VAL A 67 -1.42 -5.94 0.17
CA VAL A 67 -0.98 -4.63 -0.29
C VAL A 67 -1.84 -4.20 -1.46
N VAL A 68 -2.33 -2.97 -1.41
CA VAL A 68 -3.14 -2.36 -2.47
C VAL A 68 -2.61 -0.97 -2.75
N GLY A 69 -2.56 -0.60 -4.02
CA GLY A 69 -2.17 0.74 -4.39
C GLY A 69 -2.13 0.96 -5.89
N ILE A 70 -1.56 2.09 -6.24
CA ILE A 70 -1.43 2.57 -7.61
C ILE A 70 0.03 2.89 -7.90
N ALA A 71 0.45 2.65 -9.14
CA ALA A 71 1.73 3.09 -9.65
C ALA A 71 1.57 3.76 -11.02
N THR A 72 2.43 4.73 -11.30
CA THR A 72 2.47 5.46 -12.57
C THR A 72 3.91 5.79 -12.98
N LYS A 73 4.13 5.97 -14.29
CA LYS A 73 5.40 6.46 -14.86
C LYS A 73 5.55 7.98 -14.87
N LYS A 74 4.49 8.74 -14.55
CA LYS A 74 4.51 10.20 -14.62
C LYS A 74 3.68 10.79 -13.50
N SER A 75 4.31 11.57 -12.63
CA SER A 75 3.64 12.33 -11.56
C SER A 75 2.95 13.59 -12.07
N ASP A 76 3.50 14.25 -13.09
CA ASP A 76 3.36 15.71 -13.21
C ASP A 76 2.12 16.23 -13.98
N SER A 77 1.13 15.40 -14.31
CA SER A 77 -0.03 15.91 -15.08
C SER A 77 -1.34 15.18 -14.86
N ASN A 78 -1.51 14.52 -13.71
CA ASN A 78 -2.79 13.88 -13.39
C ASN A 78 -3.30 14.29 -11.99
N ILE A 79 -4.57 14.00 -11.80
CA ILE A 79 -5.34 14.20 -10.57
C ILE A 79 -4.79 13.43 -9.35
N LEU A 80 -3.83 12.52 -9.56
CA LEU A 80 -3.22 11.69 -8.51
C LEU A 80 -1.90 12.28 -8.00
N SER A 81 -1.33 13.28 -8.67
CA SER A 81 -0.01 13.86 -8.39
C SER A 81 0.23 14.17 -6.89
N GLU A 82 -0.78 14.71 -6.21
CA GLU A 82 -0.72 15.05 -4.78
C GLU A 82 -0.59 13.83 -3.84
N PHE A 83 -1.08 12.68 -4.27
CA PHE A 83 -1.09 11.43 -3.49
C PHE A 83 0.12 10.54 -3.78
N LEU A 84 0.78 10.73 -4.92
CA LEU A 84 1.86 9.88 -5.38
C LEU A 84 3.20 10.28 -4.75
N ARG A 85 4.06 9.29 -4.52
CA ARG A 85 5.44 9.47 -4.03
C ARG A 85 6.42 8.70 -4.93
N PRO A 86 7.67 9.18 -5.09
CA PRO A 86 8.67 8.47 -5.87
C PRO A 86 8.97 7.07 -5.30
N LEU A 87 8.96 6.05 -6.16
CA LEU A 87 9.38 4.68 -5.83
C LEU A 87 10.77 4.33 -6.39
N GLY A 88 11.37 5.21 -7.20
CA GLY A 88 12.65 4.98 -7.87
C GLY A 88 12.53 5.15 -9.39
N GLY A 89 13.62 5.60 -10.02
CA GLY A 89 13.59 6.00 -11.43
C GLY A 89 12.47 7.00 -11.71
N ASP A 90 11.73 6.77 -12.80
CA ASP A 90 10.55 7.55 -13.18
C ASP A 90 9.24 6.94 -12.65
N THR A 91 9.30 6.07 -11.64
CA THR A 91 8.12 5.41 -11.08
C THR A 91 7.64 6.12 -9.83
N PHE A 92 6.34 6.42 -9.81
CA PHE A 92 5.65 6.99 -8.67
C PHE A 92 4.53 6.05 -8.23
N GLY A 93 4.18 6.07 -6.94
CA GLY A 93 3.07 5.28 -6.45
C GLY A 93 2.61 5.67 -5.07
N HIS A 94 1.54 4.99 -4.67
CA HIS A 94 0.86 5.16 -3.40
C HIS A 94 0.31 3.81 -2.99
N PHE A 95 0.80 3.26 -1.88
CA PHE A 95 0.47 1.89 -1.46
C PHE A 95 0.12 1.85 0.02
N HIS A 96 -0.88 1.03 0.33
CA HIS A 96 -1.22 0.64 1.69
C HIS A 96 -1.06 -0.85 1.86
N ALA A 97 -0.65 -1.26 3.05
CA ALA A 97 -0.52 -2.65 3.45
C ALA A 97 -1.31 -2.92 4.72
N ALA A 98 -2.12 -3.97 4.72
CA ALA A 98 -2.65 -4.58 5.92
C ALA A 98 -1.80 -5.81 6.24
N ALA A 99 -1.16 -5.84 7.40
CA ALA A 99 -0.42 -7.00 7.89
C ALA A 99 -1.38 -7.98 8.59
N PHE A 100 -1.14 -9.28 8.45
CA PHE A 100 -1.92 -10.37 9.05
C PHE A 100 -0.97 -11.39 9.69
N PRO A 101 -1.43 -12.17 10.68
CA PRO A 101 -0.70 -13.34 11.16
C PRO A 101 -0.21 -14.21 10.00
N TYR A 102 0.98 -14.78 10.17
CA TYR A 102 1.52 -15.66 9.14
C TYR A 102 0.64 -16.91 8.98
N ARG A 103 0.26 -17.16 7.73
CA ARG A 103 -0.26 -18.45 7.30
C ARG A 103 0.32 -18.78 5.91
N PRO A 104 0.60 -20.06 5.61
CA PRO A 104 1.02 -20.44 4.28
C PRO A 104 -0.03 -20.05 3.24
N LEU A 105 0.41 -19.36 2.18
CA LEU A 105 -0.43 -19.12 1.00
C LEU A 105 -0.65 -20.42 0.23
N SER A 106 -1.91 -20.66 -0.18
CA SER A 106 -2.21 -21.73 -1.13
C SER A 106 -1.44 -21.51 -2.42
N ARG A 107 -1.01 -22.60 -3.05
CA ARG A 107 -0.38 -22.57 -4.38
C ARG A 107 -1.40 -22.49 -5.51
N GLU A 108 -2.68 -22.69 -5.20
CA GLU A 108 -3.76 -22.58 -6.17
C GLU A 108 -3.97 -21.12 -6.53
N ILE A 109 -4.00 -20.83 -7.83
CA ILE A 109 -4.31 -19.50 -8.34
C ILE A 109 -5.81 -19.31 -8.20
N THR A 110 -6.23 -18.57 -7.18
CA THR A 110 -7.62 -18.16 -6.96
C THR A 110 -7.82 -16.71 -7.39
N GLY A 111 -9.09 -16.31 -7.52
CA GLY A 111 -9.43 -14.92 -7.84
C GLY A 111 -9.01 -13.96 -6.72
N LEU A 112 -8.80 -12.68 -7.07
CA LEU A 112 -8.51 -11.60 -6.11
C LEU A 112 -9.54 -11.57 -4.97
N THR A 113 -10.83 -11.55 -5.33
CA THR A 113 -11.93 -11.49 -4.37
C THR A 113 -11.93 -12.68 -3.42
N GLU A 114 -11.80 -13.90 -3.95
CA GLU A 114 -11.80 -15.11 -3.14
C GLU A 114 -10.59 -15.16 -2.18
N THR A 115 -9.40 -14.76 -2.67
CA THR A 115 -8.21 -14.69 -1.83
C THR A 115 -8.39 -13.70 -0.68
N ILE A 116 -8.86 -12.49 -0.98
CA ILE A 116 -9.04 -11.44 0.01
C ILE A 116 -10.13 -11.82 1.01
N SER A 117 -11.29 -12.30 0.56
CA SER A 117 -12.37 -12.75 1.45
C SER A 117 -11.87 -13.85 2.39
N SER A 118 -11.18 -14.87 1.86
CA SER A 118 -10.63 -15.95 2.67
C SER A 118 -9.55 -15.51 3.66
N LEU A 119 -8.87 -14.38 3.39
CA LEU A 119 -7.90 -13.80 4.31
C LEU A 119 -8.62 -13.12 5.48
N PHE A 120 -9.60 -12.25 5.19
CA PHE A 120 -10.35 -11.51 6.21
C PHE A 120 -11.32 -12.37 7.02
N GLU A 121 -11.81 -13.48 6.47
CA GLU A 121 -12.65 -14.44 7.22
C GLU A 121 -11.86 -15.17 8.30
N LYS A 122 -10.58 -15.46 8.07
CA LYS A 122 -9.77 -16.29 8.96
C LYS A 122 -8.89 -15.48 9.90
N GLU A 123 -8.49 -14.28 9.49
CA GLU A 123 -7.49 -13.48 10.18
C GLU A 123 -7.97 -12.06 10.45
N LYS A 124 -7.46 -11.49 11.55
CA LYS A 124 -7.60 -10.06 11.83
C LYS A 124 -6.33 -9.32 11.43
N PRO A 125 -6.43 -8.13 10.80
CA PRO A 125 -5.25 -7.32 10.55
C PRO A 125 -4.50 -6.99 11.85
N LEU A 126 -3.18 -7.15 11.83
CA LEU A 126 -2.26 -6.74 12.88
C LEU A 126 -2.03 -5.21 12.88
N GLY A 127 -2.17 -4.60 11.71
CA GLY A 127 -1.93 -3.18 11.49
C GLY A 127 -2.12 -2.81 10.03
N ILE A 128 -2.39 -1.53 9.78
CA ILE A 128 -2.48 -0.95 8.44
C ILE A 128 -1.43 0.14 8.31
N LEU A 129 -0.59 0.04 7.29
CA LEU A 129 0.49 0.97 7.00
C LEU A 129 0.26 1.61 5.64
N HIS A 130 0.49 2.91 5.54
CA HIS A 130 0.88 3.56 4.30
C HIS A 130 2.36 3.24 4.05
N LEU A 131 2.66 2.59 2.93
CA LEU A 131 4.02 2.15 2.61
C LEU A 131 4.86 3.34 2.13
N ILE A 132 6.07 3.43 2.66
CA ILE A 132 7.01 4.50 2.34
C ILE A 132 8.29 3.86 1.81
N ARG A 133 8.81 4.40 0.71
CA ARG A 133 10.19 4.17 0.29
C ARG A 133 11.06 5.25 0.90
N ASP A 134 12.09 4.83 1.62
CA ASP A 134 13.08 5.70 2.20
C ASP A 134 14.43 5.50 1.50
N ALA A 135 15.17 6.59 1.28
CA ALA A 135 16.45 6.53 0.58
C ALA A 135 17.55 5.84 1.40
N GLN A 136 17.46 5.87 2.73
CA GLN A 136 18.43 5.29 3.65
C GLN A 136 18.00 3.90 4.13
N LEU A 137 16.71 3.72 4.42
CA LEU A 137 16.15 2.47 4.97
C LEU A 137 15.61 1.51 3.91
N GLY A 138 15.48 1.96 2.66
CA GLY A 138 15.01 1.15 1.53
C GLY A 138 13.48 1.10 1.43
N GLU A 139 12.94 -0.05 1.03
CA GLU A 139 11.50 -0.26 0.82
C GLU A 139 11.03 -1.56 1.50
N SER A 140 9.72 -1.71 1.70
CA SER A 140 9.10 -2.96 2.15
C SER A 140 9.54 -4.15 1.30
N GLU A 141 9.79 -5.28 1.94
CA GLU A 141 10.28 -6.48 1.29
C GLU A 141 9.22 -7.58 1.27
N PHE A 142 9.11 -8.25 0.12
CA PHE A 142 8.11 -9.29 -0.13
C PHE A 142 8.79 -10.50 -0.75
N GLU A 143 8.39 -11.70 -0.33
CA GLU A 143 9.03 -12.94 -0.77
C GLU A 143 8.14 -13.73 -1.74
N ARG A 144 7.12 -14.42 -1.21
CA ARG A 144 6.21 -15.27 -1.99
C ARG A 144 4.79 -14.72 -1.92
N GLY A 145 4.14 -14.61 -3.08
CA GLY A 145 2.78 -14.08 -3.13
C GLY A 145 2.08 -14.23 -4.47
N LEU A 146 0.84 -13.75 -4.48
CA LEU A 146 -0.01 -13.61 -5.67
C LEU A 146 -0.22 -12.12 -5.93
N VAL A 147 -0.07 -11.69 -7.18
CA VAL A 147 -0.24 -10.30 -7.61
C VAL A 147 -1.30 -10.21 -8.69
N TRP A 148 -2.20 -9.26 -8.53
CA TRP A 148 -3.22 -8.88 -9.50
C TRP A 148 -2.92 -7.46 -9.97
N VAL A 149 -2.93 -7.29 -11.28
CA VAL A 149 -2.54 -6.05 -11.95
C VAL A 149 -3.67 -5.64 -12.89
N GLY A 150 -4.20 -4.43 -12.69
CA GLY A 150 -5.29 -3.89 -13.47
C GLY A 150 -4.91 -2.60 -14.18
N LYS A 151 -5.31 -2.46 -15.45
CA LYS A 151 -5.16 -1.20 -16.18
C LYS A 151 -6.12 -0.15 -15.64
N ILE A 152 -5.58 1.02 -15.33
CA ILE A 152 -6.38 2.20 -15.01
C ILE A 152 -6.73 2.87 -16.34
N THR A 153 -8.03 2.94 -16.66
CA THR A 153 -8.55 3.53 -17.91
C THR A 153 -9.07 4.95 -17.73
N SER A 154 -9.54 5.29 -16.54
CA SER A 154 -10.00 6.63 -16.16
C SER A 154 -9.69 6.88 -14.69
N ILE A 155 -9.53 8.15 -14.34
CA ILE A 155 -9.38 8.60 -12.96
C ILE A 155 -10.25 9.85 -12.82
N GLU A 156 -11.15 9.83 -11.85
CA GLU A 156 -12.13 10.89 -11.62
C GLU A 156 -12.05 11.31 -10.15
N ARG A 157 -12.25 12.61 -9.88
CA ARG A 157 -12.47 13.08 -8.51
C ARG A 157 -13.93 12.86 -8.20
N GLU A 158 -14.20 12.13 -7.13
CA GLU A 158 -15.55 12.08 -6.58
C GLU A 158 -15.83 13.46 -5.97
N ASN A 159 -16.73 14.23 -6.60
CA ASN A 159 -17.14 15.52 -6.06
C ASN A 159 -17.80 15.27 -4.70
N SER A 160 -17.15 15.74 -3.63
CA SER A 160 -17.69 15.68 -2.27
C SER A 160 -19.07 16.34 -2.25
N ARG A 161 -20.11 15.55 -1.96
CA ARG A 161 -21.43 16.06 -1.64
C ARG A 161 -21.47 16.52 -0.19
#